data_AF-A0A2U3GVA4-F1
#
_entry.id   AF-A0A2U3GVA4-F1
#
_cell.length_a   1.000
_cell.length_b   1.000
_cell.length_c   1.000
_cell.angle_alpha   90.00
_cell.angle_beta   90.00
_cell.angle_gamma   90.00
#
_symmetry.space_group_name_H-M   'P 1'
#
loop_
_entity.id
_entity.type
_entity.pdbx_description
1 polymer ?
#
loop_
_entity_poly.entity_id
_entity_poly.type
_entity_poly.pdbx_seq_one_letter_code
_entity_poly.pdbx_strand_id
1 'polypeptide(L)'
;MSAVILAETERMEGEARMLCASLYDGPPVGTRDEQYDTLDRIEELREHAASIKARIESSFEHIRNYYGLDLRVGLAVKHADRPGRIVSLSGQYVEVLLESDEESTPCHATSEMGYPPGARVGPGPDERFIHLVETAELRAS
;
A
#
# COMPACT_ATOMS: atom_id res chain seq x y z
N MET A 1 3.92 2.93 -8.30
CA MET A 1 5.01 2.08 -7.74
C MET A 1 4.55 1.08 -6.64
N SER A 2 3.68 1.38 -5.67
CA SER A 2 3.27 0.35 -4.67
C SER A 2 2.29 -0.72 -5.13
N ALA A 3 1.47 -0.52 -6.17
CA ALA A 3 0.77 -1.66 -6.77
C ALA A 3 1.79 -2.71 -7.26
N VAL A 4 2.92 -2.26 -7.80
CA VAL A 4 4.04 -3.12 -8.19
C VAL A 4 4.75 -3.69 -6.97
N ILE A 5 5.00 -2.90 -5.91
CA ILE A 5 5.66 -3.40 -4.69
C ILE A 5 4.78 -4.41 -3.93
N LEU A 6 3.47 -4.18 -3.86
CA LEU A 6 2.50 -5.11 -3.26
C LEU A 6 2.36 -6.37 -4.11
N ALA A 7 2.25 -6.23 -5.44
CA ALA A 7 2.22 -7.39 -6.34
C ALA A 7 3.52 -8.20 -6.27
N GLU A 8 4.67 -7.54 -6.12
CA GLU A 8 5.97 -8.20 -5.95
C GLU A 8 6.05 -8.92 -4.60
N THR A 9 5.49 -8.33 -3.54
CA THR A 9 5.36 -8.98 -2.23
C THR A 9 4.47 -10.21 -2.32
N GLU A 10 3.32 -10.11 -2.99
CA GLU A 10 2.42 -11.24 -3.23
C GLU A 10 3.08 -12.34 -4.08
N ARG A 11 3.90 -11.95 -5.06
CA ARG A 11 4.70 -12.87 -5.88
C ARG A 11 5.71 -13.62 -5.02
N MET A 12 6.45 -12.92 -4.16
CA MET A 12 7.41 -13.52 -3.22
C MET A 12 6.72 -14.50 -2.25
N GLU A 13 5.57 -14.12 -1.69
CA GLU A 13 4.79 -15.01 -0.82
C GLU A 13 4.23 -16.23 -1.56
N GLY A 14 3.80 -16.05 -2.81
CA GLY A 14 3.37 -17.12 -3.69
C GLY A 14 4.50 -18.11 -4.00
N GLU A 15 5.68 -17.60 -4.35
CA GLU A 15 6.90 -18.40 -4.59
C GLU A 15 7.29 -19.20 -3.34
N ALA A 16 7.36 -18.55 -2.17
CA ALA A 16 7.66 -19.21 -0.91
C ALA A 16 6.64 -20.31 -0.57
N ARG A 17 5.34 -20.08 -0.86
CA ARG A 17 4.28 -21.08 -0.64
C ARG A 17 4.46 -22.29 -1.55
N MET A 18 4.79 -22.09 -2.82
CA MET A 18 5.04 -23.19 -3.77
C MET A 18 6.26 -24.01 -3.34
N LEU A 19 7.35 -23.37 -2.93
CA LEU A 19 8.54 -24.05 -2.43
C LEU A 19 8.25 -24.85 -1.16
N CYS A 20 7.51 -24.29 -0.20
CA CYS A 20 7.04 -25.05 0.96
C CYS A 20 6.23 -26.29 0.55
N ALA A 21 5.27 -26.13 -0.36
CA ALA A 21 4.46 -27.26 -0.83
C ALA A 21 5.33 -28.35 -1.46
N SER A 22 6.36 -28.00 -2.23
CA SER A 22 7.29 -28.99 -2.80
C SER A 22 8.11 -29.76 -1.77
N LEU A 23 8.32 -29.21 -0.57
CA LEU A 23 9.03 -29.88 0.51
C LEU A 23 8.13 -30.77 1.38
N TYR A 24 6.86 -30.38 1.56
CA TYR A 24 5.99 -30.98 2.58
C TYR A 24 4.78 -31.75 2.04
N ASP A 25 4.31 -31.47 0.82
CA ASP A 25 3.07 -32.05 0.27
C ASP A 25 3.30 -33.28 -0.63
N GLY A 26 4.51 -33.83 -0.66
CA GLY A 26 4.88 -34.99 -1.47
C GLY A 26 6.10 -35.76 -0.93
N PRO A 27 6.50 -36.87 -1.59
CA PRO A 27 7.75 -37.53 -1.25
C PRO A 27 8.91 -36.55 -1.41
N PRO A 28 9.90 -36.56 -0.50
CA PRO A 28 10.99 -35.60 -0.51
C PRO A 28 11.68 -35.61 -1.88
N VAL A 29 11.65 -34.47 -2.56
CA VAL A 29 12.34 -34.25 -3.83
C VAL A 29 13.75 -33.75 -3.52
N GLY A 30 14.74 -34.29 -4.23
CA GLY A 30 16.14 -33.87 -4.09
C GLY A 30 16.90 -34.47 -2.91
N THR A 31 18.15 -34.06 -2.79
CA THR A 31 19.07 -34.38 -1.72
C THR A 31 18.80 -33.52 -0.49
N ARG A 32 19.42 -33.87 0.65
CA ARG A 32 19.34 -33.05 1.86
C ARG A 32 19.88 -31.63 1.65
N ASP A 33 20.97 -31.49 0.92
CA ASP A 33 21.58 -30.19 0.68
C ASP A 33 20.64 -29.30 -0.17
N GLU A 34 20.02 -29.87 -1.21
CA GLU A 34 19.01 -29.17 -2.01
C GLU A 34 17.75 -28.78 -1.20
N GLN A 35 17.37 -29.59 -0.20
CA GLN A 35 16.28 -29.26 0.71
C GLN A 35 16.66 -28.10 1.64
N TYR A 36 17.90 -28.03 2.11
CA TYR A 36 18.39 -26.89 2.90
C TYR A 36 18.42 -25.61 2.06
N ASP A 37 18.95 -25.66 0.85
CA ASP A 37 18.95 -24.51 -0.07
C ASP A 37 17.52 -24.00 -0.33
N THR A 38 16.55 -24.92 -0.46
CA THR A 38 15.14 -24.57 -0.64
C THR A 38 14.55 -23.90 0.61
N LEU A 39 14.90 -24.37 1.81
CA LEU A 39 14.46 -23.77 3.07
C LEU A 39 15.04 -22.37 3.26
N ASP A 40 16.33 -22.18 2.99
CA ASP A 40 16.98 -20.87 3.05
C ASP A 40 16.30 -19.90 2.09
N ARG A 41 16.01 -20.35 0.86
CA ARG A 41 15.28 -19.54 -0.13
C ARG A 41 13.87 -19.16 0.32
N ILE A 42 13.14 -20.07 0.95
CA ILE A 42 11.81 -19.80 1.52
C ILE A 42 11.91 -18.71 2.60
N GLU A 43 12.91 -18.80 3.48
CA GLU A 43 13.15 -17.83 4.54
C GLU A 43 13.45 -16.45 3.97
N GLU A 44 14.39 -16.35 3.02
CA GLU A 44 14.73 -15.10 2.34
C GLU A 44 13.51 -14.42 1.69
N LEU A 45 12.70 -15.19 0.95
CA LEU A 45 11.50 -14.67 0.28
C LEU A 45 10.50 -14.10 1.29
N ARG A 46 10.31 -14.79 2.42
CA ARG A 46 9.39 -14.36 3.48
C ARG A 46 9.90 -13.14 4.23
N GLU A 47 11.20 -13.12 4.58
CA GLU A 47 11.80 -11.98 5.26
C GLU A 47 11.71 -10.71 4.40
N HIS A 48 12.01 -10.84 3.11
CA HIS A 48 11.94 -9.71 2.19
C HIS A 48 10.51 -9.20 2.03
N ALA A 49 9.53 -10.10 1.84
CA ALA A 49 8.12 -9.75 1.79
C ALA A 49 7.65 -9.06 3.09
N ALA A 50 8.04 -9.59 4.26
CA ALA A 50 7.69 -9.02 5.55
C ALA A 50 8.29 -7.62 5.76
N SER A 51 9.56 -7.42 5.37
CA SER A 51 10.24 -6.12 5.44
C SER A 51 9.54 -5.06 4.58
N ILE A 52 9.12 -5.43 3.36
CA ILE A 52 8.36 -4.54 2.49
C ILE A 52 7.00 -4.18 3.11
N LYS A 53 6.25 -5.17 3.60
CA LYS A 53 4.96 -4.93 4.28
C LYS A 53 5.11 -4.00 5.47
N ALA A 54 6.09 -4.26 6.34
CA ALA A 54 6.36 -3.43 7.52
C ALA A 54 6.65 -1.97 7.16
N ARG A 55 7.41 -1.72 6.07
CA ARG A 55 7.69 -0.35 5.59
C ARG A 55 6.44 0.36 5.08
N ILE A 56 5.58 -0.35 4.36
CA ILE A 56 4.30 0.18 3.87
C ILE A 56 3.37 0.48 5.06
N GLU A 57 3.22 -0.46 5.98
CA GLU A 57 2.41 -0.29 7.20
C GLU A 57 2.89 0.88 8.06
N SER A 58 4.21 1.01 8.26
CA SER A 58 4.80 2.14 8.97
C SER A 58 4.51 3.48 8.28
N SER A 59 4.48 3.52 6.94
CA SER A 59 4.12 4.73 6.19
C SER A 59 2.64 5.09 6.37
N PHE A 60 1.75 4.10 6.33
CA PHE A 60 0.33 4.30 6.64
C PHE A 60 0.13 4.80 8.07
N GLU A 61 0.81 4.19 9.03
CA GLU A 61 0.74 4.60 10.43
C GLU A 61 1.26 6.02 10.62
N HIS A 62 2.36 6.40 9.96
CA HIS A 62 2.88 7.76 10.00
C HIS A 62 1.85 8.77 9.48
N ILE A 63 1.25 8.51 8.32
CA ILE A 63 0.24 9.39 7.72
C ILE A 63 -1.02 9.49 8.60
N ARG A 64 -1.45 8.37 9.20
CA ARG A 64 -2.56 8.33 10.14
C ARG A 64 -2.24 9.02 11.48
N ASN A 65 -1.02 8.93 11.98
CA ASN A 65 -0.70 9.54 13.27
C ASN A 65 -0.45 11.04 13.13
N TYR A 66 0.18 11.46 12.02
CA TYR A 66 0.63 12.83 11.82
C TYR A 66 -0.42 13.71 11.13
N TYR A 67 -1.06 13.21 10.06
CA TYR A 67 -2.13 13.93 9.34
C TYR A 67 -3.53 13.41 9.71
N GLY A 68 -3.60 12.26 10.37
CA GLY A 68 -4.80 11.43 10.58
C GLY A 68 -5.69 11.17 9.40
N LEU A 69 -5.05 11.15 8.25
CA LEU A 69 -5.62 10.62 7.03
C LEU A 69 -5.70 9.09 7.14
N ASP A 70 -6.91 8.54 7.24
CA ASP A 70 -7.11 7.09 7.17
C ASP A 70 -7.23 6.66 5.71
N LEU A 71 -6.08 6.61 5.05
CA LEU A 71 -5.97 6.29 3.63
C LEU A 71 -5.89 4.79 3.41
N ARG A 72 -6.24 4.36 2.19
CA ARG A 72 -6.09 2.99 1.72
C ARG A 72 -5.74 2.98 0.23
N VAL A 73 -4.99 1.97 -0.20
CA VAL A 73 -4.80 1.72 -1.64
C VAL A 73 -6.18 1.49 -2.29
N GLY A 74 -6.36 2.05 -3.49
CA GLY A 74 -7.61 2.01 -4.25
C GLY A 74 -8.61 3.13 -3.92
N LEU A 75 -8.34 3.94 -2.88
CA LEU A 75 -9.17 5.11 -2.55
C LEU A 75 -9.17 6.12 -3.71
N ALA A 76 -10.35 6.54 -4.13
CA ALA A 76 -10.52 7.61 -5.10
C ALA A 76 -10.20 8.96 -4.45
N VAL A 77 -9.42 9.79 -5.14
CA VAL A 77 -8.92 11.10 -4.67
C VAL A 77 -8.84 12.08 -5.84
N LYS A 78 -8.57 13.34 -5.54
CA LYS A 78 -8.17 14.37 -6.51
C LYS A 78 -6.79 14.92 -6.16
N HIS A 79 -5.99 15.24 -7.18
CA HIS A 79 -4.76 16.03 -7.03
C HIS A 79 -4.78 17.17 -8.05
N ALA A 80 -4.66 18.41 -7.59
CA ALA A 80 -4.81 19.61 -8.43
C ALA A 80 -6.09 19.57 -9.30
N ASP A 81 -7.23 19.23 -8.68
CA ASP A 81 -8.55 19.04 -9.30
C ASP A 81 -8.66 17.89 -10.33
N ARG A 82 -7.60 17.12 -10.54
CA ARG A 82 -7.60 15.95 -11.44
C ARG A 82 -7.97 14.69 -10.66
N PRO A 83 -8.97 13.90 -11.12
CA PRO A 83 -9.35 12.66 -10.46
C PRO A 83 -8.28 11.58 -10.60
N GLY A 84 -8.15 10.74 -9.57
CA GLY A 84 -7.24 9.61 -9.57
C GLY A 84 -7.50 8.65 -8.42
N ARG A 85 -6.57 7.70 -8.24
CA ARG A 85 -6.62 6.71 -7.16
C ARG A 85 -5.28 6.55 -6.48
N ILE A 86 -5.31 6.37 -5.16
CA ILE A 86 -4.11 6.01 -4.39
C ILE A 86 -3.67 4.61 -4.82
N VAL A 87 -2.44 4.48 -5.31
CA VAL A 87 -1.83 3.20 -5.66
C VAL A 87 -0.67 2.84 -4.73
N SER A 88 -0.25 3.76 -3.85
CA SER A 88 0.89 3.63 -2.95
C SER A 88 0.91 4.66 -1.85
N LEU A 89 1.73 4.38 -0.84
CA LEU A 89 2.28 5.39 0.06
C LEU A 89 3.79 5.16 0.20
N SER A 90 4.54 6.24 0.38
CA SER A 90 5.98 6.21 0.62
C SER A 90 6.33 7.35 1.59
N GLY A 91 6.50 7.00 2.87
CA GLY A 91 6.70 8.00 3.92
C GLY A 91 5.51 8.96 4.03
N GLN A 92 5.73 10.24 3.72
CA GLN A 92 4.72 11.31 3.76
C GLN A 92 3.98 11.53 2.42
N TYR A 93 4.32 10.76 1.39
CA TYR A 93 3.75 10.90 0.04
C TYR A 93 2.76 9.78 -0.27
N VAL A 94 1.72 10.12 -1.02
CA VAL A 94 0.79 9.20 -1.67
C VAL A 94 1.11 9.15 -3.16
N GLU A 95 1.27 7.95 -3.73
CA GLU A 95 1.32 7.85 -5.19
C GLU A 95 -0.10 7.78 -5.72
N VAL A 96 -0.44 8.70 -6.62
CA VAL A 96 -1.75 8.78 -7.25
C VAL A 96 -1.60 8.43 -8.72
N LEU A 97 -2.36 7.44 -9.19
CA LEU A 97 -2.56 7.22 -10.61
C LEU A 97 -3.74 8.10 -11.06
N LEU A 98 -3.43 9.15 -11.80
CA LEU A 98 -4.45 10.05 -12.36
C LEU A 98 -5.10 9.40 -13.57
N GLU A 99 -6.40 9.63 -13.78
CA GLU A 99 -7.17 8.90 -14.81
C GLU A 99 -6.67 9.13 -16.24
N SER A 100 -5.92 10.21 -16.48
CA SER A 100 -5.36 10.55 -17.80
C SER A 100 -3.89 10.18 -17.96
N ASP A 101 -3.25 9.61 -16.94
CA ASP A 101 -1.82 9.36 -16.90
C ASP A 101 -1.55 7.84 -16.93
N GLU A 102 -0.45 7.43 -17.59
CA GLU A 102 -0.02 6.03 -17.63
C GLU A 102 0.80 5.64 -16.38
N GLU A 103 1.40 6.63 -15.72
CA GLU A 103 2.26 6.44 -14.55
C GLU A 103 1.70 7.13 -13.30
N SER A 104 2.11 6.65 -12.12
CA SER A 104 1.72 7.27 -10.86
C SER A 104 2.58 8.49 -10.56
N THR A 105 1.96 9.52 -9.97
CA THR A 105 2.65 10.72 -9.50
C THR A 105 2.75 10.71 -7.97
N PRO A 106 3.94 10.95 -7.37
CA PRO A 106 4.08 11.16 -5.94
C PRO A 106 3.51 12.52 -5.52
N CYS A 107 2.50 12.51 -4.67
CA CYS A 107 1.82 13.70 -4.15
C CYS A 107 2.01 13.79 -2.63
N HIS A 108 2.23 14.98 -2.08
CA HIS A 108 2.21 15.13 -0.63
C HIS A 108 0.79 14.89 -0.12
N ALA A 109 0.61 14.16 0.99
CA ALA A 109 -0.71 13.76 1.47
C ALA A 109 -1.68 14.93 1.77
N THR A 110 -1.18 16.16 1.88
CA THR A 110 -1.98 17.36 2.17
C THR A 110 -1.85 18.48 1.12
N SER A 111 -1.03 18.33 0.09
CA SER A 111 -0.79 19.40 -0.88
C SER A 111 -1.64 19.17 -2.12
N GLU A 112 -2.55 20.11 -2.42
CA GLU A 112 -3.43 20.04 -3.61
C GLU A 112 -4.27 18.76 -3.68
N MET A 113 -4.50 18.10 -2.55
CA MET A 113 -5.24 16.86 -2.44
C MET A 113 -6.71 17.11 -2.07
N GLY A 114 -7.61 16.41 -2.74
CA GLY A 114 -9.02 16.31 -2.38
C GLY A 114 -9.39 14.86 -2.04
N TYR A 115 -9.98 14.65 -0.87
CA TYR A 115 -10.42 13.35 -0.38
C TYR A 115 -11.95 13.28 -0.35
N PRO A 116 -12.55 12.10 -0.59
CA PRO A 116 -13.99 11.94 -0.61
C PRO A 116 -14.58 12.14 0.80
N PRO A 117 -15.89 12.47 0.89
CA PRO A 117 -16.55 12.61 2.17
C PRO A 117 -16.42 11.34 3.02
N GLY A 118 -16.08 11.49 4.29
CA GLY A 118 -15.89 10.37 5.21
C GLY A 118 -14.49 9.77 5.23
N ALA A 119 -13.56 10.25 4.40
CA ALA A 119 -12.13 10.07 4.67
C ALA A 119 -11.80 10.77 5.99
N ARG A 120 -11.34 10.03 7.01
CA ARG A 120 -10.95 10.62 8.28
C ARG A 120 -9.63 11.36 8.10
N VAL A 121 -9.53 12.54 8.74
CA VAL A 121 -8.35 13.40 8.84
C VAL A 121 -8.12 13.66 10.33
N GLY A 122 -6.89 13.55 10.82
CA GLY A 122 -6.51 13.60 12.24
C GLY A 122 -7.02 12.44 13.14
N PRO A 123 -6.42 12.23 14.32
CA PRO A 123 -7.01 11.45 15.42
C PRO A 123 -8.21 12.17 16.09
N GLY A 124 -8.94 12.96 15.30
CA GLY A 124 -9.88 14.02 15.66
C GLY A 124 -9.76 15.14 14.63
N PRO A 125 -10.75 16.04 14.47
CA PRO A 125 -10.69 17.11 13.49
C PRO A 125 -9.54 18.06 13.83
N ASP A 126 -8.34 17.81 13.30
CA ASP A 126 -7.33 18.85 13.20
C ASP A 126 -7.86 19.83 12.16
N GLU A 127 -8.43 20.94 12.64
CA GLU A 127 -9.11 21.95 11.84
C GLU A 127 -8.28 22.42 10.64
N ARG A 128 -6.93 22.33 10.77
CA ARG A 128 -5.98 22.67 9.72
C ARG A 128 -6.18 21.87 8.44
N PHE A 129 -6.75 20.67 8.49
CA PHE A 129 -6.83 19.76 7.35
C PHE A 129 -8.27 19.37 6.97
N ILE A 130 -9.28 19.91 7.65
CA ILE A 130 -10.70 19.66 7.33
C ILE A 130 -11.02 20.04 5.87
N HIS A 131 -10.38 21.10 5.37
CA HIS A 131 -10.57 21.59 4.00
C HIS A 131 -10.13 20.59 2.91
N LEU A 132 -9.39 19.54 3.25
CA LEU A 132 -8.95 18.51 2.30
C LEU A 132 -10.05 17.46 2.03
N VAL A 133 -11.05 17.35 2.90
CA VAL A 133 -12.17 16.43 2.70
C VAL A 133 -13.29 17.21 2.05
N GLU A 134 -13.78 16.70 0.92
CA GLU A 134 -15.03 17.19 0.35
C GLU A 134 -16.11 17.07 1.42
N THR A 135 -16.62 18.22 1.87
CA THR A 135 -17.82 18.24 2.69
C THR A 135 -18.94 17.67 1.83
N ALA A 136 -19.65 16.67 2.35
CA ALA A 136 -20.88 16.22 1.70
C ALA A 136 -21.86 17.38 1.74
N GLU A 137 -21.84 18.24 0.71
CA GLU A 137 -22.92 19.19 0.52
C GLU A 137 -24.19 18.35 0.37
N LEU A 138 -25.11 18.59 1.32
CA LEU A 138 -26.49 18.17 1.27
C LEU A 138 -27.04 18.46 -0.13
N ARG A 139 -27.04 17.46 -1.01
CA ARG A 139 -27.91 17.44 -2.19
C ARG A 139 -29.33 17.21 -1.68
N ALA A 140 -29.92 18.27 -1.14
CA ALA A 140 -31.35 18.46 -1.17
C ALA A 140 -31.70 18.94 -2.59
N SER A 141 -32.18 18.04 -3.44
CA SER A 141 -33.02 18.32 -4.61
C SER A 141 -33.76 17.06 -4.99
#